data_AF-A0A847RWD2-F1
#
_entry.id   AF-A0A847RWD2-F1
#
_cell.length_a   1.000
_cell.length_b   1.000
_cell.length_c   1.000
_cell.angle_alpha   90.00
_cell.angle_beta   90.00
_cell.angle_gamma   90.00
#
_symmetry.space_group_name_H-M   'P 1'
#
loop_
_entity.id
_entity.type
_entity.pdbx_description
1 polymer ?
#
loop_
_entity_poly.entity_id
_entity_poly.type
_entity_poly.pdbx_seq_one_letter_code
_entity_poly.pdbx_strand_id
1 'polypeptide(L)'
;MAKKIGTGDIFYWKLESQSLFIFGRILFDVDLQVEKPVGNSESYFTCYTGCQLVEIYRGIYTRPEVPDKREILIPRVFVFRIDVKANKLQWGKAGYKAVDFTKVEFPEVVGNAYNEVRLMRGELYFKTSIKDPVAHPGILPGAEFPVVILDAALWLQGREDLIEGEYYPESLTDLDLHYHPLVRQQIYHDLKIDPDKSYYELAKEMGFDLGRLYRK
;
A
#
# COMPACT_ATOMS: atom_id res chain seq x y z
N MET A 1 -12.75 -15.74 -19.01
CA MET A 1 -12.34 -15.73 -17.59
C MET A 1 -11.68 -14.39 -17.30
N ALA A 2 -11.99 -13.73 -16.19
CA ALA A 2 -11.27 -12.52 -15.79
C ALA A 2 -9.79 -12.87 -15.56
N LYS A 3 -8.86 -12.05 -16.06
CA LYS A 3 -7.44 -12.20 -15.74
C LYS A 3 -7.30 -11.99 -14.23
N LYS A 4 -6.86 -13.01 -13.50
CA LYS A 4 -6.56 -12.89 -12.06
C LYS A 4 -5.12 -12.44 -11.88
N ILE A 5 -4.90 -11.61 -10.87
CA ILE A 5 -3.57 -11.20 -10.42
C ILE A 5 -3.41 -11.44 -8.93
N GLY A 6 -2.23 -11.85 -8.49
CA GLY A 6 -1.96 -12.12 -7.07
C GLY A 6 -0.55 -11.77 -6.63
N THR A 7 -0.26 -12.09 -5.38
CA THR A 7 1.01 -11.78 -4.70
C THR A 7 2.24 -12.23 -5.50
N GLY A 8 3.18 -11.32 -5.70
CA GLY A 8 4.40 -11.50 -6.48
C GLY A 8 4.26 -11.23 -7.97
N ASP A 9 3.04 -11.13 -8.50
CA ASP A 9 2.84 -10.77 -9.91
C ASP A 9 3.26 -9.32 -10.15
N ILE A 10 4.00 -9.14 -11.24
CA ILE A 10 4.36 -7.82 -11.77
C ILE A 10 3.26 -7.44 -12.77
N PHE A 11 2.64 -6.29 -12.57
CA PHE A 11 1.64 -5.72 -13.47
C PHE A 11 2.18 -4.51 -14.22
N TYR A 12 1.48 -4.15 -15.27
CA TYR A 12 1.52 -2.82 -15.85
C TYR A 12 0.14 -2.19 -15.84
N TRP A 13 0.10 -0.86 -15.72
CA TRP A 13 -0.99 -0.01 -16.15
C TRP A 13 -0.57 0.71 -17.42
N LYS A 14 -1.48 0.79 -18.38
CA LYS A 14 -1.29 1.56 -19.61
C LYS A 14 -2.01 2.90 -19.46
N LEU A 15 -1.35 3.99 -19.83
CA LEU A 15 -1.98 5.31 -19.94
C LEU A 15 -3.04 5.27 -21.05
N GLU A 16 -4.20 5.87 -20.85
CA GLU A 16 -5.34 5.70 -21.76
C GLU A 16 -5.07 6.30 -23.14
N SER A 17 -4.57 7.53 -23.20
CA SER A 17 -4.30 8.25 -24.45
C SER A 17 -2.98 7.86 -25.13
N GLN A 18 -2.10 7.10 -24.46
CA GLN A 18 -0.72 6.88 -24.90
C GLN A 18 -0.31 5.41 -24.84
N SER A 19 0.59 4.99 -25.72
CA SER A 19 1.22 3.65 -25.62
C SER A 19 2.36 3.66 -24.60
N LEU A 20 2.06 4.17 -23.41
CA LEU A 20 2.98 4.27 -22.28
C LEU A 20 2.49 3.41 -21.12
N PHE A 21 3.45 2.88 -20.36
CA PHE A 21 3.21 1.89 -19.33
C PHE A 21 3.95 2.25 -18.04
N ILE A 22 3.28 2.10 -16.90
CA ILE A 22 3.86 2.12 -15.55
C ILE A 22 3.72 0.73 -14.95
N PHE A 23 4.75 0.29 -14.24
CA PHE A 23 4.79 -1.06 -13.67
C PHE A 23 4.74 -1.04 -12.16
N GLY A 24 4.20 -2.10 -11.59
CA GLY A 24 4.23 -2.35 -10.16
C GLY A 24 4.21 -3.83 -9.85
N ARG A 25 4.19 -4.17 -8.57
CA ARG A 25 4.11 -5.55 -8.09
C ARG A 25 3.17 -5.67 -6.92
N ILE A 26 2.39 -6.74 -6.90
CA ILE A 26 1.53 -7.08 -5.75
C ILE A 26 2.40 -7.64 -4.63
N LEU A 27 2.42 -6.97 -3.48
CA LEU A 27 3.14 -7.38 -2.27
C LEU A 27 2.28 -8.19 -1.31
N PHE A 28 0.98 -7.89 -1.28
CA PHE A 28 0.02 -8.54 -0.41
C PHE A 28 -1.39 -8.46 -1.02
N ASP A 29 -2.20 -9.50 -0.86
CA ASP A 29 -3.60 -9.52 -1.26
C ASP A 29 -4.46 -9.86 -0.04
N VAL A 30 -5.24 -8.88 0.43
CA VAL A 30 -5.92 -8.95 1.74
C VAL A 30 -6.89 -10.12 1.78
N ASP A 31 -7.75 -10.24 0.78
CA ASP A 31 -8.77 -11.31 0.72
C ASP A 31 -8.14 -12.70 0.62
N LEU A 32 -6.94 -12.78 0.05
CA LEU A 32 -6.25 -14.04 -0.21
C LEU A 32 -5.32 -14.48 0.93
N GLN A 33 -4.78 -13.55 1.71
CA GLN A 33 -3.74 -13.82 2.71
C GLN A 33 -4.21 -13.63 4.14
N VAL A 34 -5.24 -12.82 4.36
CA VAL A 34 -5.89 -12.68 5.66
C VAL A 34 -7.01 -13.69 5.69
N GLU A 35 -6.82 -14.80 6.43
CA GLU A 35 -7.94 -15.66 6.78
C GLU A 35 -9.01 -14.78 7.43
N LYS A 36 -10.26 -14.87 6.95
CA LYS A 36 -11.37 -14.14 7.57
C LYS A 36 -11.33 -14.41 9.08
N PRO A 37 -10.94 -13.46 9.94
CA PRO A 37 -11.16 -13.64 11.35
C PRO A 37 -12.66 -13.49 11.48
N VAL A 38 -13.36 -14.61 11.66
CA VAL A 38 -14.76 -14.60 12.06
C VAL A 38 -14.79 -13.85 13.40
N GLY A 39 -15.03 -12.53 13.36
CA GLY A 39 -15.33 -11.73 14.54
C GLY A 39 -14.43 -10.56 14.93
N ASN A 40 -13.39 -10.15 14.18
CA ASN A 40 -12.61 -8.95 14.55
C ASN A 40 -12.75 -7.81 13.54
N SER A 41 -13.90 -7.12 13.59
CA SER A 41 -14.19 -5.91 12.79
C SER A 41 -13.20 -4.77 13.05
N GLU A 42 -12.49 -4.79 14.18
CA GLU A 42 -11.48 -3.79 14.57
C GLU A 42 -10.10 -4.05 13.94
N SER A 43 -9.96 -5.11 13.14
CA SER A 43 -8.69 -5.38 12.44
C SER A 43 -8.40 -4.33 11.37
N TYR A 44 -7.17 -3.83 11.34
CA TYR A 44 -6.55 -3.04 10.27
C TYR A 44 -6.92 -3.58 8.90
N PHE A 45 -6.79 -4.89 8.67
CA PHE A 45 -7.07 -5.49 7.37
C PHE A 45 -8.55 -5.48 6.99
N THR A 46 -9.48 -5.33 7.94
CA THR A 46 -10.90 -5.19 7.63
C THR A 46 -11.16 -3.95 6.78
N CYS A 47 -10.46 -2.83 7.06
CA CYS A 47 -10.52 -1.59 6.26
C CYS A 47 -10.04 -1.77 4.82
N TYR A 48 -9.23 -2.80 4.56
CA TYR A 48 -8.60 -3.08 3.27
C TYR A 48 -9.18 -4.33 2.59
N THR A 49 -10.36 -4.78 3.00
CA THR A 49 -11.07 -5.87 2.30
C THR A 49 -11.27 -5.49 0.83
N GLY A 50 -10.99 -6.41 -0.10
CA GLY A 50 -11.04 -6.12 -1.53
C GLY A 50 -9.87 -5.27 -2.05
N CYS A 51 -8.80 -5.12 -1.28
CA CYS A 51 -7.60 -4.37 -1.66
C CYS A 51 -6.36 -5.25 -1.80
N GLN A 52 -5.37 -4.71 -2.53
CA GLN A 52 -4.05 -5.27 -2.71
C GLN A 52 -3.01 -4.23 -2.27
N LEU A 53 -2.01 -4.66 -1.51
CA LEU A 53 -0.83 -3.86 -1.25
C LEU A 53 0.09 -3.97 -2.46
N VAL A 54 0.52 -2.83 -3.00
CA VAL A 54 1.41 -2.78 -4.17
C VAL A 54 2.62 -1.90 -3.93
N GLU A 55 3.71 -2.22 -4.62
CA GLU A 55 4.81 -1.30 -4.89
C GLU A 55 4.74 -0.85 -6.35
N ILE A 56 5.10 0.40 -6.64
CA ILE A 56 5.18 0.96 -7.98
C ILE A 56 6.64 1.23 -8.32
N TYR A 57 7.05 0.86 -9.54
CA TYR A 57 8.41 1.07 -10.01
C TYR A 57 8.56 2.45 -10.67
N ARG A 58 9.76 3.03 -10.55
CA ARG A 58 10.17 4.20 -11.31
C ARG A 58 10.33 3.82 -12.79
N GLY A 59 9.93 4.75 -13.66
CA GLY A 59 10.05 4.66 -15.11
C GLY A 59 8.71 4.65 -15.82
N ILE A 60 8.70 5.19 -17.02
CA ILE A 60 7.57 5.20 -17.96
C ILE A 60 8.08 4.56 -19.24
N TYR A 61 7.42 3.49 -19.67
CA TYR A 61 7.93 2.60 -20.71
C TYR A 61 7.03 2.61 -21.94
N THR A 62 7.57 2.30 -23.11
CA THR A 62 6.81 2.23 -24.37
C THR A 62 6.36 0.81 -24.71
N ARG A 63 6.71 -0.18 -23.88
CA ARG A 63 6.39 -1.59 -24.07
C ARG A 63 5.88 -2.22 -22.77
N PRO A 64 4.98 -3.22 -22.83
CA PRO A 64 4.46 -3.93 -21.65
C PRO A 64 5.39 -5.06 -21.17
N GLU A 65 6.70 -4.90 -21.34
CA GLU A 65 7.73 -5.87 -20.94
C GLU A 65 8.30 -5.49 -19.56
N VAL A 66 8.57 -6.47 -18.70
CA VAL A 66 9.12 -6.19 -17.37
C VAL A 66 10.44 -5.42 -17.50
N PRO A 67 10.62 -4.29 -16.82
CA PRO A 67 11.86 -3.54 -16.91
C PRO A 67 13.02 -4.26 -16.21
N ASP A 68 14.21 -4.17 -16.80
CA ASP A 68 15.44 -4.77 -16.26
C ASP A 68 15.78 -4.19 -14.88
N LYS A 69 15.71 -2.85 -14.77
CA LYS A 69 15.90 -2.10 -13.53
C LYS A 69 14.53 -1.80 -12.91
N ARG A 70 14.37 -2.17 -11.64
CA ARG A 70 13.14 -2.02 -10.87
C ARG A 70 13.43 -1.22 -9.61
N GLU A 71 13.70 0.06 -9.81
CA GLU A 71 13.77 1.02 -8.70
C GLU A 71 12.36 1.28 -8.19
N ILE A 72 12.16 1.28 -6.88
CA ILE A 72 10.87 1.48 -6.25
C ILE A 72 10.59 2.98 -6.15
N LEU A 73 9.46 3.43 -6.68
CA LEU A 73 8.97 4.80 -6.61
C LEU A 73 8.01 4.99 -5.44
N ILE A 74 6.98 4.13 -5.37
CA ILE A 74 6.01 4.09 -4.27
C ILE A 74 6.20 2.73 -3.59
N PRO A 75 6.71 2.68 -2.34
CA PRO A 75 7.13 1.43 -1.73
C PRO A 75 5.97 0.57 -1.24
N ARG A 76 4.87 1.20 -0.85
CA ARG A 76 3.70 0.54 -0.27
C ARG A 76 2.49 1.43 -0.41
N VAL A 77 1.41 0.90 -0.97
CA VAL A 77 0.10 1.55 -0.98
C VAL A 77 -0.96 0.50 -1.19
N PHE A 78 -2.08 0.62 -0.49
CA PHE A 78 -3.24 -0.21 -0.75
C PHE A 78 -4.04 0.39 -1.90
N VAL A 79 -4.31 -0.45 -2.90
CA VAL A 79 -5.23 -0.14 -3.99
C VAL A 79 -6.41 -1.09 -3.97
N PHE A 80 -7.58 -0.61 -4.39
CA PHE A 80 -8.65 -1.52 -4.78
C PHE A 80 -8.11 -2.49 -5.83
N ARG A 81 -8.45 -3.78 -5.69
CA ARG A 81 -7.94 -4.87 -6.52
C ARG A 81 -7.88 -4.50 -8.00
N ILE A 82 -6.72 -4.75 -8.62
CA ILE A 82 -6.51 -4.36 -10.03
C ILE A 82 -7.41 -5.16 -10.98
N ASP A 83 -7.80 -6.38 -10.59
CA ASP A 83 -8.59 -7.30 -11.41
C ASP A 83 -10.12 -7.19 -11.25
N VAL A 84 -10.63 -6.16 -10.57
CA VAL A 84 -12.09 -5.92 -10.46
C VAL A 84 -12.61 -5.13 -11.65
N LYS A 85 -13.90 -5.33 -11.97
CA LYS A 85 -14.59 -4.63 -13.08
C LYS A 85 -14.65 -3.11 -12.92
N ALA A 86 -14.58 -2.61 -11.69
CA ALA A 86 -14.60 -1.17 -11.41
C ALA A 86 -13.28 -0.47 -11.80
N ASN A 87 -12.18 -1.23 -11.94
CA ASN A 87 -10.93 -0.68 -12.44
C ASN A 87 -11.05 -0.41 -13.95
N LYS A 88 -11.00 0.87 -14.33
CA LYS A 88 -11.11 1.32 -15.72
C LYS A 88 -9.80 1.29 -16.47
N LEU A 89 -8.66 1.26 -15.76
CA LEU A 89 -7.35 1.24 -16.38
C LEU A 89 -7.16 -0.02 -17.23
N GLN A 90 -6.59 0.16 -18.42
CA GLN A 90 -6.05 -0.97 -19.16
C GLN A 90 -4.81 -1.51 -18.42
N TRP A 91 -4.85 -2.78 -18.03
CA TRP A 91 -3.76 -3.41 -17.28
C TRP A 91 -3.42 -4.81 -17.81
N GLY A 92 -2.27 -5.32 -17.39
CA GLY A 92 -1.89 -6.71 -17.66
C GLY A 92 -0.78 -7.21 -16.75
N LYS A 93 -0.57 -8.53 -16.78
CA LYS A 93 0.52 -9.20 -16.09
C LYS A 93 1.75 -9.21 -16.99
N ALA A 94 2.86 -8.65 -16.50
CA ALA A 94 4.13 -8.58 -17.21
C ALA A 94 5.10 -9.69 -16.78
N GLY A 95 5.03 -10.13 -15.53
CA GLY A 95 5.94 -11.15 -15.02
C GLY A 95 5.67 -11.51 -13.56
N TYR A 96 6.68 -12.06 -12.90
CA TYR A 96 6.60 -12.52 -11.52
C TYR A 96 7.93 -12.31 -10.79
N LYS A 97 7.86 -11.93 -9.51
CA LYS A 97 8.98 -11.91 -8.57
C LYS A 97 8.44 -12.26 -7.18
N ALA A 98 8.89 -13.38 -6.64
CA ALA A 98 8.52 -13.83 -5.30
C ALA A 98 8.67 -12.71 -4.27
N VAL A 99 7.70 -12.62 -3.35
CA VAL A 99 7.69 -11.63 -2.27
C VAL A 99 8.53 -12.18 -1.11
N ASP A 100 9.55 -11.42 -0.73
CA ASP A 100 10.26 -11.64 0.52
C ASP A 100 9.46 -10.94 1.64
N PHE A 101 8.67 -11.73 2.38
CA PHE A 101 7.77 -11.20 3.41
C PHE A 101 8.50 -10.52 4.56
N THR A 102 9.81 -10.77 4.74
CA THR A 102 10.62 -10.09 5.77
C THR A 102 10.90 -8.63 5.45
N LYS A 103 10.64 -8.22 4.21
CA LYS A 103 10.84 -6.85 3.71
C LYS A 103 9.54 -6.13 3.39
N VAL A 104 8.39 -6.78 3.58
CA VAL A 104 7.10 -6.17 3.30
C VAL A 104 6.76 -5.18 4.39
N GLU A 105 6.39 -4.00 3.95
CA GLU A 105 6.00 -2.89 4.80
C GLU A 105 4.57 -2.47 4.51
N PHE A 106 3.80 -2.19 5.56
CA PHE A 106 2.41 -1.74 5.45
C PHE A 106 2.33 -0.23 5.69
N PRO A 107 1.35 0.46 5.07
CA PRO A 107 1.06 1.85 5.39
C PRO A 107 0.85 2.06 6.88
N GLU A 108 1.45 3.11 7.40
CA GLU A 108 1.41 3.48 8.81
C GLU A 108 0.33 4.54 9.01
N VAL A 109 -0.70 4.23 9.80
CA VAL A 109 -1.89 5.07 9.95
C VAL A 109 -2.27 5.19 11.42
N VAL A 110 -2.99 6.25 11.79
CA VAL A 110 -3.53 6.45 13.13
C VAL A 110 -5.04 6.48 13.06
N GLY A 111 -5.70 5.63 13.83
CA GLY A 111 -7.16 5.54 13.80
C GLY A 111 -7.71 4.87 15.04
N ASN A 112 -9.04 4.77 15.11
CA ASN A 112 -9.70 4.05 16.18
C ASN A 112 -9.64 2.55 15.92
N ALA A 113 -9.13 1.80 16.90
CA ALA A 113 -9.19 0.35 16.95
C ALA A 113 -9.26 -0.10 18.41
N TYR A 114 -10.15 -1.05 18.69
CA TYR A 114 -10.42 -1.57 20.04
C TYR A 114 -10.82 -0.46 21.02
N ASN A 115 -11.69 0.47 20.58
CA ASN A 115 -12.16 1.63 21.34
C ASN A 115 -11.05 2.60 21.80
N GLU A 116 -9.88 2.57 21.16
CA GLU A 116 -8.77 3.47 21.47
C GLU A 116 -8.13 4.01 20.20
N VAL A 117 -7.48 5.18 20.28
CA VAL A 117 -6.69 5.72 19.17
C VAL A 117 -5.33 5.03 19.14
N ARG A 118 -5.04 4.36 18.03
CA ARG A 118 -3.86 3.51 17.88
C ARG A 118 -3.09 3.86 16.61
N LEU A 119 -1.77 3.78 16.70
CA LEU A 119 -0.90 3.64 15.53
C LEU A 119 -1.05 2.19 15.04
N MET A 120 -1.34 2.04 13.75
CA MET A 120 -1.58 0.75 13.10
C MET A 120 -0.63 0.58 11.91
N ARG A 121 -0.06 -0.62 11.80
CA ARG A 121 0.84 -1.04 10.71
C ARG A 121 0.67 -2.53 10.54
N GLY A 122 -0.06 -2.98 9.51
CA GLY A 122 -0.40 -4.40 9.34
C GLY A 122 -1.15 -4.96 10.57
N GLU A 123 -0.66 -6.05 11.15
CA GLU A 123 -1.27 -6.65 12.36
C GLU A 123 -0.84 -6.00 13.68
N LEU A 124 -0.05 -4.92 13.65
CA LEU A 124 0.49 -4.27 14.84
C LEU A 124 -0.38 -3.08 15.23
N TYR A 125 -0.63 -2.96 16.55
CA TYR A 125 -1.44 -1.90 17.13
C TYR A 125 -0.76 -1.36 18.38
N PHE A 126 -0.49 -0.05 18.39
CA PHE A 126 0.15 0.62 19.52
C PHE A 126 -0.78 1.72 20.04
N LYS A 127 -1.16 1.62 21.32
CA LYS A 127 -2.02 2.62 21.96
C LYS A 127 -1.30 3.95 22.03
N THR A 128 -1.92 5.00 21.51
CA THR A 128 -1.37 6.37 21.52
C THR A 128 -2.02 7.22 22.61
N SER A 129 -1.46 8.41 22.85
CA SER A 129 -2.07 9.49 23.63
C SER A 129 -2.88 10.48 22.76
N ILE A 130 -2.99 10.23 21.46
CA ILE A 130 -3.71 11.09 20.51
C ILE A 130 -5.20 11.03 20.84
N LYS A 131 -5.84 12.20 20.87
CA LYS A 131 -7.28 12.32 21.19
C LYS A 131 -8.17 12.34 19.96
N ASP A 132 -7.71 13.00 18.90
CA ASP A 132 -8.47 13.18 17.66
C ASP A 132 -7.57 12.83 16.46
N PRO A 133 -7.61 11.59 15.97
CA PRO A 133 -6.78 11.15 14.84
C PRO A 133 -7.18 11.79 13.52
N VAL A 134 -8.40 12.32 13.41
CA VAL A 134 -8.91 12.99 12.20
C VAL A 134 -8.31 14.39 12.10
N ALA A 135 -8.30 15.14 13.19
CA ALA A 135 -7.66 16.45 13.23
C ALA A 135 -6.13 16.35 13.22
N HIS A 136 -5.57 15.32 13.87
CA HIS A 136 -4.14 15.08 13.88
C HIS A 136 -3.81 13.60 14.18
N PRO A 137 -3.15 12.86 13.28
CA PRO A 137 -2.40 13.37 12.12
C PRO A 137 -3.23 13.52 10.83
N GLY A 138 -4.50 13.11 10.81
CA GLY A 138 -5.31 13.09 9.58
C GLY A 138 -4.99 11.91 8.64
N ILE A 139 -4.08 11.02 9.04
CA ILE A 139 -3.63 9.86 8.26
C ILE A 139 -4.41 8.62 8.72
N LEU A 140 -5.60 8.44 8.15
CA LEU A 140 -6.54 7.37 8.51
C LEU A 140 -6.36 6.15 7.59
N PRO A 141 -6.81 4.95 8.00
CA PRO A 141 -6.84 3.80 7.10
C PRO A 141 -7.65 4.08 5.83
N GLY A 142 -6.99 4.00 4.67
CA GLY A 142 -7.61 4.24 3.37
C GLY A 142 -6.86 3.55 2.24
N ALA A 143 -7.59 3.17 1.19
CA ALA A 143 -7.06 2.64 -0.04
C ALA A 143 -7.52 3.52 -1.21
N GLU A 144 -6.77 3.45 -2.31
CA GLU A 144 -7.08 4.27 -3.49
C GLU A 144 -7.41 3.46 -4.73
N PHE A 145 -8.02 4.14 -5.71
CA PHE A 145 -8.20 3.54 -7.02
C PHE A 145 -6.87 3.45 -7.78
N PRO A 146 -6.65 2.39 -8.58
CA PRO A 146 -5.45 2.25 -9.41
C PRO A 146 -5.10 3.48 -10.25
N VAL A 147 -6.10 4.20 -10.79
CA VAL A 147 -5.89 5.43 -11.57
C VAL A 147 -5.26 6.56 -10.74
N VAL A 148 -5.68 6.72 -9.49
CA VAL A 148 -5.15 7.74 -8.59
C VAL A 148 -3.68 7.46 -8.27
N ILE A 149 -3.33 6.19 -8.06
CA ILE A 149 -1.93 5.79 -7.82
C ILE A 149 -1.08 5.89 -9.09
N LEU A 150 -1.66 5.67 -10.28
CA LEU A 150 -1.00 5.94 -11.55
C LEU A 150 -0.66 7.43 -11.69
N ASP A 151 -1.61 8.32 -11.40
CA ASP A 151 -1.40 9.78 -11.47
C ASP A 151 -0.36 10.23 -10.45
N ALA A 152 -0.40 9.69 -9.22
CA ALA A 152 0.63 9.95 -8.21
C ALA A 152 2.02 9.51 -8.68
N ALA A 153 2.13 8.35 -9.35
CA ALA A 153 3.39 7.87 -9.91
C ALA A 153 3.91 8.77 -11.05
N LEU A 154 3.03 9.38 -11.84
CA LEU A 154 3.40 10.36 -12.86
C LEU A 154 3.90 11.65 -12.23
N TRP A 155 3.17 12.17 -11.24
CA TRP A 155 3.53 13.39 -10.51
C TRP A 155 4.89 13.27 -9.80
N LEU A 156 5.14 12.17 -9.08
CA LEU A 156 6.41 11.90 -8.41
C LEU A 156 7.62 11.79 -9.37
N GLN A 157 7.36 11.68 -10.67
CA GLN A 157 8.39 11.64 -11.72
C GLN A 157 8.47 12.94 -12.53
N GLY A 158 7.71 13.98 -12.16
CA GLY A 158 7.65 15.26 -12.87
C GLY A 158 7.02 15.15 -14.26
N ARG A 159 6.02 14.27 -14.40
CA ARG A 159 5.29 14.01 -15.65
C ARG A 159 3.80 14.32 -15.53
N GLU A 160 3.49 15.45 -14.90
CA GLU A 160 2.14 15.99 -14.78
C GLU A 160 1.49 16.23 -16.15
N ASP A 161 2.30 16.43 -17.20
CA ASP A 161 1.85 16.53 -18.60
C ASP A 161 1.13 15.27 -19.11
N LEU A 162 1.27 14.14 -18.41
CA LEU A 162 0.65 12.86 -18.76
C LEU A 162 -0.63 12.55 -17.96
N ILE A 163 -1.01 13.39 -17.00
CA ILE A 163 -2.18 13.19 -16.15
C ILE A 163 -3.44 13.66 -16.90
N GLU A 164 -4.44 12.78 -17.05
CA GLU A 164 -5.65 13.03 -17.85
C GLU A 164 -6.82 13.63 -17.03
N GLY A 165 -6.53 14.18 -15.85
CA GLY A 165 -7.53 14.74 -14.93
C GLY A 165 -6.91 15.63 -13.84
N GLU A 166 -7.68 15.86 -12.78
CA GLU A 166 -7.18 16.56 -11.59
C GLU A 166 -6.41 15.57 -10.71
N TYR A 167 -5.21 15.98 -10.27
CA TYR A 167 -4.42 15.25 -9.31
C TYR A 167 -4.23 16.08 -8.05
N TYR A 168 -4.44 15.43 -6.90
CA TYR A 168 -4.25 15.99 -5.57
C TYR A 168 -3.15 15.18 -4.88
N PRO A 169 -2.02 15.80 -4.49
CA PRO A 169 -0.93 15.11 -3.79
C PRO A 169 -1.41 14.33 -2.55
N GLU A 170 -2.41 14.88 -1.87
CA GLU A 170 -3.07 14.32 -0.68
C GLU A 170 -3.63 12.92 -0.94
N SER A 171 -4.03 12.61 -2.17
CA SER A 171 -4.50 11.27 -2.56
C SER A 171 -3.46 10.16 -2.38
N LEU A 172 -2.17 10.50 -2.25
CA LEU A 172 -1.14 9.54 -1.83
C LEU A 172 -0.65 9.83 -0.41
N THR A 173 -0.38 11.09 -0.08
CA THR A 173 0.28 11.43 1.18
C THR A 173 -0.59 11.17 2.40
N ASP A 174 -1.91 11.21 2.26
CA ASP A 174 -2.83 11.02 3.38
C ASP A 174 -3.13 9.55 3.70
N LEU A 175 -2.51 8.62 2.95
CA LEU A 175 -2.65 7.18 3.13
C LEU A 175 -1.56 6.54 4.01
N ASP A 176 -0.45 7.24 4.26
CA ASP A 176 0.71 6.68 4.97
C ASP A 176 1.55 7.77 5.67
N LEU A 177 1.80 7.60 6.97
CA LEU A 177 2.69 8.45 7.76
C LEU A 177 4.13 8.47 7.22
N HIS A 178 4.49 7.52 6.35
CA HIS A 178 5.74 7.54 5.58
C HIS A 178 6.01 8.89 4.91
N TYR A 179 4.97 9.54 4.38
CA TYR A 179 5.08 10.83 3.69
C TYR A 179 5.16 12.03 4.65
N HIS A 180 5.03 11.79 5.96
CA HIS A 180 5.00 12.80 7.02
C HIS A 180 6.08 12.51 8.08
N PRO A 181 7.38 12.57 7.72
CA PRO A 181 8.46 12.05 8.56
C PRO A 181 8.56 12.71 9.94
N LEU A 182 8.27 14.02 10.05
CA LEU A 182 8.28 14.73 11.33
C LEU A 182 7.18 14.24 12.27
N VAL A 183 5.95 14.08 11.74
CA VAL A 183 4.79 13.59 12.50
C VAL A 183 5.00 12.12 12.88
N ARG A 184 5.48 11.31 11.93
CA ARG A 184 5.85 9.91 12.17
C ARG A 184 6.88 9.78 13.30
N GLN A 185 7.98 10.53 13.24
CA GLN A 185 9.02 10.50 14.27
C GLN A 185 8.48 10.87 15.65
N GLN A 186 7.64 11.91 15.74
CA GLN A 186 7.03 12.33 17.00
C GLN A 186 6.17 11.21 17.60
N ILE A 187 5.30 10.59 16.81
CA ILE A 187 4.42 9.50 17.27
C ILE A 187 5.24 8.31 17.78
N TYR A 188 6.26 7.88 17.04
CA TYR A 188 7.11 6.75 17.43
C TYR A 188 7.91 7.05 18.70
N HIS A 189 8.43 8.27 18.83
CA HIS A 189 9.12 8.72 20.04
C HIS A 189 8.19 8.65 21.27
N ASP A 190 6.95 9.15 21.16
CA ASP A 190 5.99 9.14 22.27
C ASP A 190 5.58 7.72 22.67
N LEU A 191 5.53 6.80 21.71
CA LEU A 191 5.30 5.38 21.93
C LEU A 191 6.53 4.62 22.44
N LYS A 192 7.71 5.25 22.45
CA LYS A 192 9.00 4.64 22.76
C LYS A 192 9.33 3.45 21.84
N ILE A 193 8.97 3.58 20.56
CA ILE A 193 9.26 2.61 19.51
C ILE A 193 10.35 3.20 18.63
N ASP A 194 11.35 2.39 18.28
CA ASP A 194 12.36 2.78 17.30
C ASP A 194 11.71 2.93 15.90
N PRO A 195 11.73 4.14 15.31
CA PRO A 195 11.08 4.42 14.02
C PRO A 195 11.75 3.71 12.83
N ASP A 196 12.97 3.21 12.99
CA ASP A 196 13.74 2.53 11.95
C ASP A 196 13.52 1.02 11.94
N LYS A 197 12.85 0.47 12.96
CA LYS A 197 12.47 -0.95 12.96
C LYS A 197 11.47 -1.26 11.86
N SER A 198 11.75 -2.35 11.15
CA SER A 198 10.85 -2.89 10.14
C SER A 198 9.58 -3.44 10.77
N TYR A 199 8.52 -3.56 9.95
CA TYR A 199 7.29 -4.24 10.35
C TYR A 199 7.59 -5.67 10.81
N TYR A 200 8.50 -6.34 10.10
CA TYR A 200 8.90 -7.71 10.41
C TYR A 200 9.55 -7.85 11.79
N GLU A 201 10.47 -6.95 12.14
CA GLU A 201 11.14 -6.96 13.43
C GLU A 201 10.16 -6.71 14.58
N LEU A 202 9.32 -5.68 14.47
CA LEU A 202 8.31 -5.36 15.48
C LEU A 202 7.30 -6.49 15.64
N ALA A 203 6.81 -7.06 14.54
CA ALA A 203 5.88 -8.17 14.58
C ALA A 203 6.48 -9.40 15.26
N LYS A 204 7.75 -9.71 14.99
CA LYS A 204 8.46 -10.81 15.62
C LYS A 204 8.65 -10.58 17.12
N GLU A 205 9.01 -9.36 17.54
CA GLU A 205 9.12 -8.99 18.96
C GLU A 205 7.78 -9.13 19.70
N MET A 206 6.67 -8.86 19.02
CA MET A 206 5.31 -9.03 19.54
C MET A 206 4.78 -10.48 19.43
N GLY A 207 5.58 -11.43 18.92
CA GLY A 207 5.24 -12.85 18.85
C GLY A 207 4.41 -13.27 17.63
N PHE A 208 4.28 -12.43 16.60
CA PHE A 208 3.57 -12.78 15.38
C PHE A 208 4.42 -13.65 14.43
N ASP A 209 3.79 -14.68 13.83
CA ASP A 209 4.37 -15.50 12.76
C ASP A 209 3.93 -14.97 11.39
N LEU A 210 4.62 -13.94 10.87
CA LEU A 210 4.25 -13.33 9.59
C LEU A 210 4.33 -14.28 8.38
N GLY A 211 5.15 -15.34 8.47
CA GLY A 211 5.24 -16.35 7.42
C GLY A 211 3.91 -17.08 7.19
N ARG A 212 3.03 -17.12 8.20
CA ARG A 212 1.67 -17.68 8.05
C ARG A 212 0.84 -16.99 6.97
N LEU A 213 1.03 -15.68 6.77
CA LEU A 213 0.26 -14.92 5.77
C LEU A 213 0.69 -15.24 4.33
N TYR A 214 1.85 -15.86 4.14
CA TYR A 214 2.45 -16.14 2.83
C TYR A 214 2.58 -17.63 2.52
N ARG A 215 2.26 -18.49 3.49
CA ARG A 215 2.16 -19.94 3.27
C ARG A 215 0.81 -20.25 2.61
N LYS A 216 0.85 -20.73 1.38
CA LYS A 216 -0.26 -21.37 0.69
C LYS A 216 0.15 -22.73 0.21
#